data_AF-A0A7V9MZQ7-F1
#
_entry.id   AF-A0A7V9MZQ7-F1
#
_cell.length_a   1.000
_cell.length_b   1.000
_cell.length_c   1.000
_cell.angle_alpha   90.00
_cell.angle_beta   90.00
_cell.angle_gamma   90.00
#
_symmetry.space_group_name_H-M   'P 1'
#
loop_
_entity.id
_entity.type
_entity.pdbx_description
1 polymer ?
#
loop_
_entity_poly.entity_id
_entity_poly.type
_entity_poly.pdbx_seq_one_letter_code
_entity_poly.pdbx_strand_id
1 'polypeptide(L)'
;MKPFLLAALFLAVLTPARAQAPVDPAAAVDAFYAVYAVQHVRGGGIPDATMRVRYAPVLSPRLNKQLVDAAAAQARLTAKVKNAVPPMLEGDIFSSLFEGAGSWKVGACQTTAKTARCPVALTYTPVPAPNRKAEKPANWNDAVLLVATPQGWKVDDVVYDAGFAFGNTGRLSSMLAMVVAANP
;
A
#
# COMPACT_ATOMS: atom_id res chain seq x y z
N MET A 1 18.11 70.04 -22.70
CA MET A 1 18.04 68.97 -21.68
C MET A 1 17.28 67.81 -22.31
N LYS A 2 17.94 66.67 -22.59
CA LYS A 2 17.38 65.51 -23.28
C LYS A 2 17.20 64.37 -22.27
N PRO A 3 16.00 63.80 -22.06
CA PRO A 3 15.86 62.60 -21.25
C PRO A 3 16.17 61.36 -22.10
N PHE A 4 17.13 60.56 -21.63
CA PHE A 4 17.37 59.21 -22.12
C PHE A 4 16.34 58.26 -21.49
N LEU A 5 15.51 57.64 -22.33
CA LEU A 5 14.64 56.52 -21.95
C LEU A 5 15.44 55.22 -22.12
N LEU A 6 15.83 54.59 -21.00
CA LEU A 6 16.30 53.20 -21.01
C LEU A 6 15.08 52.26 -21.06
N ALA A 7 14.94 51.54 -22.17
CA ALA A 7 14.05 50.39 -22.26
C ALA A 7 14.76 49.16 -21.68
N ALA A 8 14.28 48.66 -20.55
CA ALA A 8 14.75 47.41 -19.96
C ALA A 8 14.02 46.22 -20.62
N LEU A 9 14.76 45.46 -21.43
CA LEU A 9 14.30 44.24 -22.07
C LEU A 9 14.35 43.09 -21.06
N PHE A 10 13.22 42.71 -20.48
CA PHE A 10 13.10 41.50 -19.65
C PHE A 10 13.13 40.25 -20.55
N LEU A 11 14.28 39.57 -20.62
CA LEU A 11 14.35 38.21 -21.15
C LEU A 11 13.72 37.24 -20.14
N ALA A 12 12.54 36.72 -20.47
CA ALA A 12 11.94 35.59 -19.76
C ALA A 12 12.76 34.33 -20.05
N VAL A 13 13.53 33.88 -19.05
CA VAL A 13 14.23 32.60 -19.08
C VAL A 13 13.19 31.50 -18.90
N LEU A 14 12.79 30.87 -20.00
CA LEU A 14 12.01 29.63 -20.00
C LEU A 14 12.90 28.51 -19.47
N THR A 15 12.83 28.23 -18.18
CA THR A 15 13.42 27.01 -17.61
C THR A 15 12.64 25.81 -18.16
N PRO A 16 13.29 24.85 -18.83
CA PRO A 16 12.61 23.63 -19.23
C PRO A 16 12.18 22.91 -17.95
N ALA A 17 10.87 22.65 -17.83
CA ALA A 17 10.35 21.77 -16.80
C ALA A 17 11.07 20.42 -16.93
N ARG A 18 11.96 20.13 -15.99
CA ARG A 18 12.69 18.87 -15.94
C ARG A 18 11.63 17.78 -15.78
N ALA A 19 11.36 17.03 -16.85
CA ALA A 19 10.54 15.83 -16.76
C ALA A 19 11.19 14.94 -15.71
N GLN A 20 10.54 14.81 -14.55
CA GLN A 20 10.96 13.85 -13.54
C GLN A 20 11.03 12.49 -14.24
N ALA A 21 12.20 11.86 -14.18
CA ALA A 21 12.33 10.47 -14.59
C ALA A 21 11.19 9.67 -13.96
N PRO A 22 10.59 8.70 -14.68
CA PRO A 22 9.55 7.87 -14.10
C PRO A 22 10.09 7.33 -12.78
N VAL A 23 9.39 7.61 -11.67
CA VAL A 23 9.77 7.10 -10.35
C VAL A 23 9.99 5.60 -10.48
N ASP A 24 11.10 5.07 -9.99
CA ASP A 24 11.36 3.63 -10.03
C ASP A 24 10.19 2.86 -9.36
N PRO A 25 9.59 1.84 -10.00
CA PRO A 25 8.60 0.99 -9.35
C PRO A 25 9.04 0.48 -7.97
N ALA A 26 10.33 0.16 -7.78
CA ALA A 26 10.83 -0.26 -6.49
C ALA A 26 10.71 0.85 -5.43
N ALA A 27 11.02 2.11 -5.79
CA ALA A 27 10.85 3.26 -4.91
C ALA A 27 9.37 3.51 -4.56
N ALA A 28 8.43 3.23 -5.47
CA ALA A 28 7.01 3.31 -5.16
C ALA A 28 6.55 2.21 -4.16
N VAL A 29 7.12 1.01 -4.25
CA VAL A 29 6.90 -0.05 -3.24
C VAL A 29 7.49 0.35 -1.88
N ASP A 30 8.71 0.90 -1.84
CA ASP A 30 9.30 1.40 -0.60
C ASP A 30 8.48 2.52 0.03
N ALA A 31 7.95 3.44 -0.78
CA ALA A 31 7.05 4.49 -0.29
C ALA A 31 5.76 3.92 0.30
N PHE A 32 5.20 2.88 -0.31
CA PHE A 32 4.06 2.15 0.24
C PHE A 32 4.40 1.51 1.59
N TYR A 33 5.54 0.81 1.69
CA TYR A 33 5.92 0.18 2.95
C TYR A 33 6.34 1.18 4.03
N ALA A 34 6.84 2.36 3.67
CA ALA A 34 7.07 3.45 4.61
C ALA A 34 5.77 3.95 5.25
N VAL A 35 4.67 4.03 4.47
CA VAL A 35 3.33 4.30 5.03
C VAL A 35 2.90 3.13 5.92
N TYR A 36 3.04 1.90 5.46
CA TYR A 36 2.69 0.68 6.19
C TYR A 36 3.40 0.54 7.56
N ALA A 37 4.70 0.83 7.64
CA ALA A 37 5.49 0.65 8.85
C ALA A 37 4.99 1.47 10.05
N VAL A 38 4.42 2.65 9.78
CA VAL A 38 3.83 3.51 10.81
C VAL A 38 2.54 2.90 11.38
N GLN A 39 1.92 1.95 10.67
CA GLN A 39 0.51 1.61 10.78
C GLN A 39 0.26 0.18 11.18
N HIS A 40 1.12 -0.71 10.72
CA HIS A 40 1.10 -2.11 11.10
C HIS A 40 1.09 -2.32 12.63
N VAL A 41 1.63 -1.36 13.40
CA VAL A 41 1.65 -1.35 14.87
C VAL A 41 0.28 -1.01 15.51
N ARG A 42 -0.70 -0.52 14.75
CA ARG A 42 -1.96 0.07 15.27
C ARG A 42 -3.20 -0.82 15.13
N GLY A 43 -3.06 -2.04 14.61
CA GLY A 43 -4.15 -3.01 14.47
C GLY A 43 -4.39 -3.45 13.02
N GLY A 44 -5.00 -4.62 12.86
CA GLY A 44 -5.27 -5.25 11.58
C GLY A 44 -6.65 -4.92 10.99
N GLY A 45 -6.93 -5.48 9.81
CA GLY A 45 -8.16 -5.35 9.05
C GLY A 45 -8.08 -4.24 8.00
N ILE A 46 -9.26 -3.81 7.54
CA ILE A 46 -9.38 -2.74 6.55
C ILE A 46 -8.96 -1.40 7.20
N PRO A 47 -7.98 -0.66 6.64
CA PRO A 47 -7.55 0.62 7.19
C PRO A 47 -8.72 1.59 7.36
N ASP A 48 -8.77 2.30 8.50
CA ASP A 48 -9.80 3.32 8.77
C ASP A 48 -9.71 4.55 7.84
N ALA A 49 -10.62 5.51 7.98
CA ALA A 49 -10.66 6.69 7.12
C ALA A 49 -9.38 7.56 7.21
N THR A 50 -8.87 7.79 8.42
CA THR A 50 -7.61 8.54 8.65
C THR A 50 -6.46 7.84 7.96
N MET A 51 -6.49 6.52 7.98
CA MET A 51 -5.47 5.68 7.40
C MET A 51 -5.51 5.61 5.89
N ARG A 52 -6.70 5.51 5.31
CA ARG A 52 -6.86 5.57 3.86
C ARG A 52 -6.36 6.90 3.28
N VAL A 53 -6.46 8.01 4.01
CA VAL A 53 -5.85 9.30 3.58
C VAL A 53 -4.32 9.20 3.46
N ARG A 54 -3.66 8.47 4.35
CA ARG A 54 -2.19 8.27 4.30
C ARG A 54 -1.76 7.33 3.19
N TYR A 55 -2.57 6.30 2.92
CA TYR A 55 -2.32 5.36 1.82
C TYR A 55 -2.68 5.94 0.44
N ALA A 56 -3.63 6.87 0.37
CA ALA A 56 -4.13 7.41 -0.89
C ALA A 56 -3.04 7.84 -1.90
N PRO A 57 -1.93 8.49 -1.49
CA PRO A 57 -0.88 8.90 -2.42
C PRO A 57 -0.03 7.75 -2.97
N VAL A 58 0.01 6.59 -2.32
CA VAL A 58 0.86 5.45 -2.69
C VAL A 58 0.07 4.31 -3.36
N LEU A 59 -1.25 4.31 -3.22
CA LEU A 59 -2.14 3.32 -3.83
C LEU A 59 -2.75 3.83 -5.14
N SER A 60 -3.11 2.89 -6.02
CA SER A 60 -3.81 3.18 -7.26
C SER A 60 -5.24 3.68 -6.96
N PRO A 61 -5.86 4.46 -7.86
CA PRO A 61 -7.25 4.85 -7.70
C PRO A 61 -8.20 3.65 -7.52
N ARG A 62 -7.93 2.53 -8.21
CA ARG A 62 -8.72 1.31 -8.09
C ARG A 62 -8.61 0.73 -6.68
N LEU A 63 -7.40 0.50 -6.18
CA LEU A 63 -7.21 -0.13 -4.87
C LEU A 63 -7.73 0.78 -3.74
N ASN A 64 -7.54 2.09 -3.85
CA ASN A 64 -8.16 3.06 -2.94
C ASN A 64 -9.68 2.91 -2.89
N LYS A 65 -10.33 2.82 -4.04
CA LYS A 65 -11.79 2.60 -4.11
C LYS A 65 -12.19 1.28 -3.46
N GLN A 66 -11.48 0.18 -3.73
CA GLN A 66 -11.79 -1.12 -3.15
C GLN A 66 -11.71 -1.11 -1.62
N LEU A 67 -10.72 -0.42 -1.04
CA LEU A 67 -10.62 -0.27 0.42
C LEU A 67 -11.80 0.52 1.00
N VAL A 68 -12.25 1.59 0.32
CA VAL A 68 -13.42 2.37 0.74
C VAL A 68 -14.69 1.52 0.67
N ASP A 69 -14.91 0.81 -0.43
CA ASP A 69 -16.10 -0.02 -0.63
C ASP A 69 -16.15 -1.16 0.39
N ALA A 70 -15.02 -1.84 0.62
CA ALA A 70 -14.92 -2.91 1.62
C ALA A 70 -15.14 -2.39 3.06
N ALA A 71 -14.62 -1.20 3.39
CA ALA A 71 -14.87 -0.58 4.70
C ALA A 71 -16.35 -0.26 4.90
N ALA A 72 -17.04 0.22 3.86
CA ALA A 72 -18.47 0.48 3.91
C ALA A 72 -19.29 -0.82 4.08
N ALA A 73 -18.91 -1.88 3.35
CA ALA A 73 -19.51 -3.20 3.47
C ALA A 73 -19.35 -3.79 4.88
N GLN A 74 -18.14 -3.70 5.45
CA GLN A 74 -17.88 -4.09 6.83
C GLN A 74 -18.75 -3.31 7.83
N ALA A 75 -18.85 -1.98 7.66
CA ALA A 75 -19.68 -1.15 8.55
C ALA A 75 -21.17 -1.55 8.49
N ARG A 76 -21.69 -1.91 7.30
CA ARG A 76 -23.05 -2.44 7.14
C ARG A 76 -23.23 -3.76 7.87
N LEU A 77 -22.28 -4.69 7.75
CA LEU A 77 -22.31 -5.96 8.48
C LEU A 77 -22.33 -5.72 10.00
N THR A 78 -21.37 -4.93 10.49
CA THR A 78 -21.24 -4.53 11.89
C THR A 78 -22.56 -3.97 12.44
N ALA A 79 -23.20 -3.06 11.70
CA ALA A 79 -24.49 -2.50 12.10
C ALA A 79 -25.62 -3.56 12.11
N LYS A 80 -25.70 -4.39 11.07
CA LYS A 80 -26.70 -5.47 10.92
C LYS A 80 -26.63 -6.48 12.06
N VAL A 81 -25.42 -6.88 12.45
CA VAL A 81 -25.18 -7.89 13.50
C VAL A 81 -24.96 -7.28 14.88
N LYS A 82 -25.03 -5.94 15.01
CA LYS A 82 -24.78 -5.21 16.27
C LYS A 82 -23.47 -5.61 16.95
N ASN A 83 -22.40 -5.74 16.16
CA ASN A 83 -21.08 -6.22 16.63
C ASN A 83 -21.07 -7.64 17.24
N ALA A 84 -22.06 -8.48 16.96
CA ALA A 84 -22.10 -9.84 17.49
C ALA A 84 -21.08 -10.80 16.86
N VAL A 85 -20.45 -10.42 15.74
CA VAL A 85 -19.41 -11.21 15.08
C VAL A 85 -18.18 -10.33 14.81
N PRO A 86 -16.97 -10.94 14.74
CA PRO A 86 -15.77 -10.23 14.35
C PRO A 86 -15.86 -9.62 12.94
N PRO A 87 -14.98 -8.64 12.63
CA PRO A 87 -14.74 -8.19 11.25
C PRO A 87 -14.47 -9.35 10.29
N MET A 88 -14.90 -9.25 9.03
CA MET A 88 -14.59 -10.29 8.02
C MET A 88 -13.13 -10.34 7.64
N LEU A 89 -12.45 -9.20 7.72
CA LEU A 89 -11.01 -9.09 7.54
C LEU A 89 -10.39 -8.60 8.84
N GLU A 90 -9.49 -9.41 9.37
CA GLU A 90 -8.72 -9.20 10.57
C GLU A 90 -7.24 -9.42 10.26
N GLY A 91 -6.36 -8.93 11.15
CA GLY A 91 -4.91 -9.04 10.96
C GLY A 91 -4.39 -8.18 9.80
N ASP A 92 -3.11 -8.34 9.50
CA ASP A 92 -2.49 -7.62 8.40
C ASP A 92 -3.10 -8.05 7.06
N ILE A 93 -3.55 -7.08 6.26
CA ILE A 93 -4.10 -7.36 4.92
C ILE A 93 -3.09 -7.07 3.81
N PHE A 94 -1.93 -6.48 4.12
CA PHE A 94 -0.96 -6.05 3.11
C PHE A 94 0.20 -7.02 2.94
N SER A 95 0.20 -8.12 3.67
CA SER A 95 1.18 -9.20 3.56
C SER A 95 0.53 -10.57 3.87
N SER A 96 1.25 -11.65 3.56
CA SER A 96 0.77 -13.02 3.78
C SER A 96 0.58 -13.40 5.25
N LEU A 97 1.35 -12.80 6.17
CA LEU A 97 1.32 -13.17 7.59
C LEU A 97 0.26 -12.37 8.34
N PHE A 98 -0.55 -13.03 9.19
CA PHE A 98 -1.60 -12.37 9.97
C PHE A 98 -1.04 -11.27 10.89
N GLU A 99 0.11 -11.52 11.51
CA GLU A 99 0.83 -10.57 12.34
C GLU A 99 1.59 -9.52 11.54
N GLY A 100 1.55 -9.59 10.20
CA GLY A 100 2.23 -8.70 9.26
C GLY A 100 3.75 -8.71 9.29
N ALA A 101 4.36 -7.95 8.39
CA ALA A 101 5.80 -7.73 8.30
C ALA A 101 6.27 -6.61 9.22
N GLY A 102 7.41 -6.80 9.90
CA GLY A 102 8.14 -5.77 10.63
C GLY A 102 9.25 -5.10 9.81
N SER A 103 9.75 -5.76 8.76
CA SER A 103 10.70 -5.17 7.80
C SER A 103 10.51 -5.75 6.41
N TRP A 104 11.02 -5.04 5.40
CA TRP A 104 10.91 -5.43 4.00
C TRP A 104 12.20 -5.13 3.23
N LYS A 105 12.39 -5.82 2.11
CA LYS A 105 13.39 -5.53 1.09
C LYS A 105 12.79 -5.78 -0.29
N VAL A 106 12.72 -4.72 -1.10
CA VAL A 106 12.22 -4.80 -2.48
C VAL A 106 13.28 -5.43 -3.37
N GLY A 107 12.89 -6.46 -4.13
CA GLY A 107 13.74 -7.10 -5.13
C GLY A 107 13.64 -6.42 -6.50
N ALA A 108 14.25 -7.05 -7.52
CA ALA A 108 14.20 -6.53 -8.88
C ALA A 108 12.78 -6.61 -9.46
N CYS A 109 12.22 -5.46 -9.82
CA CYS A 109 10.90 -5.37 -10.40
C CYS A 109 10.89 -5.81 -11.87
N GLN A 110 9.92 -6.64 -12.23
CA GLN A 110 9.58 -6.96 -13.61
C GLN A 110 8.62 -5.89 -14.14
N THR A 111 9.12 -4.99 -14.98
CA THR A 111 8.41 -3.76 -15.37
C THR A 111 8.09 -3.76 -16.86
N THR A 112 6.86 -3.37 -17.19
CA THR A 112 6.41 -3.00 -18.53
C THR A 112 6.14 -1.50 -18.60
N ALA A 113 5.68 -0.99 -19.75
CA ALA A 113 5.29 0.42 -19.88
C ALA A 113 4.13 0.84 -18.97
N LYS A 114 3.29 -0.11 -18.50
CA LYS A 114 2.05 0.20 -17.76
C LYS A 114 1.92 -0.50 -16.42
N THR A 115 2.64 -1.60 -16.22
CA THR A 115 2.54 -2.44 -15.01
C THR A 115 3.92 -2.83 -14.52
N ALA A 116 4.04 -3.08 -13.22
CA ALA A 116 5.23 -3.69 -12.64
C ALA A 116 4.84 -4.74 -11.60
N ARG A 117 5.65 -5.79 -11.47
CA ARG A 117 5.59 -6.77 -10.38
C ARG A 117 6.92 -6.74 -9.64
N CYS A 118 6.89 -6.39 -8.37
CA CYS A 118 8.08 -6.33 -7.53
C CYS A 118 7.98 -7.42 -6.46
N PRO A 119 8.89 -8.42 -6.43
CA PRO A 119 8.99 -9.32 -5.29
C PRO A 119 9.48 -8.55 -4.06
N VAL A 120 8.96 -8.87 -2.89
CA VAL A 120 9.33 -8.23 -1.63
C VAL A 120 9.63 -9.31 -0.61
N ALA A 121 10.86 -9.32 -0.12
CA ALA A 121 11.25 -10.14 1.01
C ALA A 121 10.78 -9.46 2.30
N LEU A 122 10.05 -10.18 3.12
CA LEU A 122 9.40 -9.69 4.33
C LEU A 122 9.86 -10.50 5.54
N THR A 123 10.00 -9.82 6.67
CA THR A 123 10.40 -10.44 7.93
C THR A 123 9.49 -9.99 9.06
N TYR A 124 9.10 -10.93 9.91
CA TYR A 124 8.43 -10.67 11.18
C TYR A 124 9.28 -11.22 12.32
N THR A 125 9.50 -10.41 13.35
CA THR A 125 10.19 -10.82 14.58
C THR A 125 9.18 -10.79 15.72
N PRO A 126 8.78 -11.95 16.27
CA PRO A 126 7.87 -12.02 17.40
C PRO A 126 8.39 -11.24 18.59
N VAL A 127 7.51 -10.47 19.25
CA VAL A 127 7.87 -9.78 20.49
C VAL A 127 8.01 -10.81 21.62
N PRO A 128 9.16 -10.84 22.34
CA PRO A 128 9.33 -11.75 23.46
C PRO A 128 8.25 -11.52 24.53
N ALA A 129 7.58 -12.59 24.95
CA ALA A 129 6.60 -12.55 26.03
C ALA A 129 7.11 -13.34 27.25
N PRO A 130 6.88 -12.84 28.49
CA PRO A 130 7.17 -13.60 29.69
C PRO A 130 6.49 -14.97 29.65
N ASN A 131 7.20 -16.01 30.07
CA ASN A 131 6.69 -17.39 30.13
C ASN A 131 6.29 -18.02 28.78
N ARG A 132 6.67 -17.43 27.64
CA ARG A 132 6.60 -18.09 26.33
C ARG A 132 7.99 -18.40 25.80
N LYS A 133 8.13 -19.54 25.13
CA LYS A 133 9.38 -19.86 24.42
C LYS A 133 9.60 -18.80 23.34
N ALA A 134 10.86 -18.40 23.18
CA ALA A 134 11.23 -17.48 22.11
C ALA A 134 10.87 -18.12 20.76
N GLU A 135 9.99 -17.45 20.03
CA GLU A 135 9.61 -17.84 18.67
C GLU A 135 10.65 -17.33 17.68
N LYS A 136 10.93 -18.12 16.64
CA LYS A 136 11.89 -17.73 15.61
C LYS A 136 11.26 -16.68 14.68
N PRO A 137 12.05 -15.74 14.13
CA PRO A 137 11.56 -14.84 13.10
C PRO A 137 11.02 -15.60 11.89
N ALA A 138 9.90 -15.12 11.35
CA ALA A 138 9.35 -15.58 10.08
C ALA A 138 9.92 -14.75 8.94
N ASN A 139 10.29 -15.40 7.84
CA ASN A 139 10.75 -14.76 6.61
C ASN A 139 9.97 -15.33 5.44
N TRP A 140 9.47 -14.48 4.55
CA TRP A 140 8.71 -14.90 3.37
C TRP A 140 8.87 -13.91 2.23
N ASN A 141 8.31 -14.25 1.06
CA ASN A 141 8.20 -13.33 -0.05
C ASN A 141 6.72 -13.15 -0.41
N ASP A 142 6.35 -11.91 -0.68
CA ASP A 142 5.13 -11.55 -1.37
C ASP A 142 5.51 -10.83 -2.68
N ALA A 143 4.51 -10.48 -3.49
CA ALA A 143 4.73 -9.60 -4.64
C ALA A 143 3.75 -8.43 -4.64
N VAL A 144 4.29 -7.24 -4.88
CA VAL A 144 3.50 -6.02 -5.01
C VAL A 144 3.31 -5.73 -6.49
N LEU A 145 2.05 -5.54 -6.89
CA LEU A 145 1.68 -5.17 -8.26
C LEU A 145 1.48 -3.66 -8.32
N LEU A 146 2.04 -3.03 -9.36
CA LEU A 146 1.93 -1.60 -9.58
C LEU A 146 1.35 -1.30 -10.95
N VAL A 147 0.71 -0.13 -11.05
CA VAL A 147 0.28 0.48 -12.31
C VAL A 147 0.92 1.85 -12.48
N ALA A 148 1.29 2.18 -13.72
CA ALA A 148 1.77 3.51 -14.07
C ALA A 148 0.58 4.48 -14.14
N THR A 149 0.69 5.62 -13.47
CA THR A 149 -0.29 6.71 -13.49
C THR A 149 0.39 8.01 -13.91
N PRO A 150 -0.36 9.06 -14.29
CA PRO A 150 0.23 10.39 -14.53
C PRO A 150 1.03 10.94 -13.34
N GLN A 151 0.76 10.46 -12.12
CA GLN A 151 1.44 10.81 -10.87
C GLN A 151 2.55 9.83 -10.47
N GLY A 152 3.00 8.98 -11.41
CA GLY A 152 4.00 7.94 -11.19
C GLY A 152 3.41 6.56 -10.88
N TRP A 153 4.25 5.62 -10.47
CA TRP A 153 3.81 4.28 -10.12
C TRP A 153 3.02 4.27 -8.82
N LYS A 154 1.97 3.46 -8.77
CA LYS A 154 1.11 3.27 -7.60
C LYS A 154 0.88 1.79 -7.34
N VAL A 155 0.88 1.40 -6.07
CA VAL A 155 0.54 0.04 -5.66
C VAL A 155 -0.92 -0.23 -5.95
N ASP A 156 -1.16 -1.31 -6.68
CA ASP A 156 -2.44 -1.66 -7.25
C ASP A 156 -2.99 -2.97 -6.69
N ASP A 157 -2.11 -3.85 -6.21
CA ASP A 157 -2.48 -5.09 -5.53
C ASP A 157 -1.29 -5.67 -4.76
N VAL A 158 -1.59 -6.63 -3.88
CA VAL A 158 -0.61 -7.50 -3.23
C VAL A 158 -0.96 -8.94 -3.57
N VAL A 159 0.04 -9.72 -3.95
CA VAL A 159 -0.04 -11.17 -4.16
C VAL A 159 0.64 -11.84 -2.97
N TYR A 160 -0.13 -12.70 -2.29
CA TYR A 160 0.31 -13.41 -1.10
C TYR A 160 0.98 -14.72 -1.51
N ASP A 161 2.32 -14.75 -1.49
CA ASP A 161 3.14 -15.84 -2.05
C ASP A 161 3.89 -16.65 -0.96
N ALA A 162 3.61 -16.40 0.33
CA ALA A 162 4.34 -17.06 1.44
C ALA A 162 4.07 -18.57 1.59
N GLY A 163 2.91 -19.05 1.12
CA GLY A 163 2.53 -20.46 1.25
C GLY A 163 2.27 -20.93 2.69
N PHE A 164 1.97 -20.01 3.62
CA PHE A 164 1.62 -20.37 4.99
C PHE A 164 0.30 -21.14 5.03
N ALA A 165 0.22 -22.16 5.89
CA ALA A 165 -1.00 -22.94 6.09
C ALA A 165 -2.16 -22.11 6.65
N PHE A 166 -1.86 -21.04 7.39
CA PHE A 166 -2.83 -20.16 8.06
C PHE A 166 -2.55 -18.67 7.78
N GLY A 167 -2.11 -18.34 6.56
CA GLY A 167 -1.88 -16.96 6.12
C GLY A 167 -2.90 -16.49 5.08
N ASN A 168 -2.78 -15.22 4.68
CA ASN A 168 -3.50 -14.71 3.51
C ASN A 168 -3.01 -15.43 2.25
N THR A 169 -3.91 -15.66 1.29
CA THR A 169 -3.59 -16.33 0.03
C THR A 169 -4.27 -15.65 -1.16
N GLY A 170 -3.69 -15.78 -2.35
CA GLY A 170 -4.22 -15.16 -3.55
C GLY A 170 -3.89 -13.67 -3.62
N ARG A 171 -4.90 -12.79 -3.66
CA ARG A 171 -4.73 -11.35 -3.87
C ARG A 171 -5.52 -10.51 -2.89
N LEU A 172 -4.96 -9.39 -2.47
CA LEU A 172 -5.64 -8.38 -1.64
C LEU A 172 -6.94 -7.92 -2.30
N SER A 173 -6.89 -7.58 -3.58
CA SER A 173 -8.08 -7.11 -4.31
C SER A 173 -9.22 -8.13 -4.32
N SER A 174 -8.92 -9.43 -4.38
CA SER A 174 -9.91 -10.52 -4.28
C SER A 174 -10.52 -10.61 -2.88
N MET A 175 -9.70 -10.50 -1.83
CA MET A 175 -10.19 -10.49 -0.44
C MET A 175 -11.13 -9.32 -0.18
N LEU A 176 -10.77 -8.11 -0.64
CA LEU A 176 -11.63 -6.93 -0.53
C LEU A 176 -12.95 -7.11 -1.28
N ALA A 177 -12.91 -7.68 -2.49
CA ALA A 177 -14.12 -7.94 -3.27
C ALA A 177 -15.07 -8.94 -2.57
N MET A 178 -14.54 -9.95 -1.87
CA MET A 178 -15.36 -10.90 -1.11
C MET A 178 -16.11 -10.21 0.05
N VAL A 179 -15.48 -9.28 0.76
CA VAL A 179 -16.15 -8.50 1.83
C VAL A 179 -17.33 -7.72 1.26
N VAL A 180 -17.11 -7.05 0.12
CA VAL A 180 -18.17 -6.29 -0.56
C VAL A 180 -19.29 -7.20 -1.03
N ALA A 181 -18.97 -8.33 -1.66
CA ALA A 181 -19.97 -9.26 -2.18
C ALA A 181 -20.81 -9.91 -1.07
N ALA A 182 -20.21 -10.21 0.08
CA ALA A 182 -20.92 -10.76 1.24
C ALA A 182 -21.83 -9.73 1.93
N ASN A 183 -21.56 -8.43 1.77
CA ASN A 183 -22.28 -7.35 2.43
C ASN A 183 -22.48 -6.14 1.49
N PRO A 184 -23.30 -6.31 0.43
CA PRO A 184 -23.48 -5.30 -0.61
C PRO A 184 -24.04 -3.98 -0.09
#